data_AF-A0A957NZD7-F1
#
_entry.id   AF-A0A957NZD7-F1
#
_cell.length_a   1.000
_cell.length_b   1.000
_cell.length_c   1.000
_cell.angle_alpha   90.00
_cell.angle_beta   90.00
_cell.angle_gamma   90.00
#
_symmetry.space_group_name_H-M   'P 1'
#
loop_
_entity.id
_entity.type
_entity.pdbx_description
1 polymer ?
#
loop_
_entity_poly.entity_id
_entity_poly.type
_entity_poly.pdbx_seq_one_letter_code
_entity_poly.pdbx_strand_id
1 'polypeptide(L)'
;MPLPAEIIPLCEAFRPAFTQRTYQKVVILLLGTILAKGRRTVTAALRVLGLEAKGDWSKYHHVLNRAKWDGLLLAHIMLELIVKTFVAVSTNIYITVDETLERRWGPQIRKCGHWRDSLASSRKVNVSTKGIRWLVFAVVVKLPWSPHACALPFLSVPLTTPKVSAALGI
;
A
#
# COMPACT_ATOMS: atom_id res chain seq x y z
N MET A 1 22.70 -7.15 -0.93
CA MET A 1 22.03 -8.46 -1.06
C MET A 1 21.69 -8.62 -2.52
N PRO A 2 22.16 -9.67 -3.21
CA PRO A 2 21.75 -9.92 -4.58
C PRO A 2 20.26 -10.25 -4.59
N LEU A 3 19.50 -9.54 -5.41
CA LEU A 3 18.11 -9.86 -5.72
C LEU A 3 18.10 -11.00 -6.74
N PRO A 4 17.12 -11.94 -6.67
CA PRO A 4 16.86 -12.86 -7.78
C PRO A 4 16.67 -12.06 -9.08
N ALA A 5 17.24 -12.56 -10.17
CA ALA A 5 17.23 -11.87 -11.46
C ALA A 5 15.82 -11.58 -11.95
N GLU A 6 14.85 -12.40 -11.55
CA GLU A 6 13.43 -12.31 -11.89
C GLU A 6 12.72 -11.15 -11.18
N ILE A 7 13.19 -10.77 -9.99
CA ILE A 7 12.58 -9.71 -9.17
C ILE A 7 13.11 -8.32 -9.58
N ILE A 8 14.33 -8.25 -10.12
CA ILE A 8 14.97 -7.00 -10.50
C ILE A 8 14.11 -6.20 -11.51
N PRO A 9 13.65 -6.77 -12.64
CA PRO A 9 12.81 -6.05 -13.60
C PRO A 9 11.52 -5.52 -12.98
N LEU A 10 10.90 -6.30 -12.09
CA LEU A 10 9.68 -5.89 -11.40
C LEU A 10 9.93 -4.66 -10.51
N CYS A 11 11.03 -4.66 -9.76
CA CYS A 11 11.40 -3.51 -8.94
C CYS A 11 11.80 -2.29 -9.80
N GLU A 12 12.54 -2.50 -10.89
CA GLU A 12 13.02 -1.42 -11.78
C GLU A 12 11.86 -0.72 -12.51
N ALA A 13 10.76 -1.41 -12.79
CA ALA A 13 9.55 -0.80 -13.35
C ALA A 13 9.04 0.39 -12.52
N PHE A 14 9.23 0.39 -11.20
CA PHE A 14 8.81 1.47 -10.30
C PHE A 14 9.84 2.59 -10.14
N ARG A 15 11.05 2.43 -10.67
CA ARG A 15 12.14 3.42 -10.54
C ARG A 15 11.76 4.83 -10.98
N PRO A 16 11.00 5.05 -12.08
CA PRO A 16 10.63 6.40 -12.52
C PRO A 16 9.84 7.21 -11.48
N ALA A 17 9.17 6.55 -10.52
CA ALA A 17 8.40 7.23 -9.48
C ALA A 17 9.27 7.84 -8.36
N PHE A 18 10.58 7.60 -8.38
CA PHE A 18 11.50 7.99 -7.32
C PHE A 18 12.75 8.69 -7.87
N THR A 19 13.36 9.53 -7.04
CA THR A 19 14.77 9.91 -7.27
C THR A 19 15.69 8.72 -7.04
N GLN A 20 16.86 8.70 -7.68
CA GLN A 20 17.82 7.60 -7.55
C GLN A 20 18.16 7.24 -6.09
N ARG A 21 18.39 8.25 -5.25
CA ARG A 21 18.72 8.05 -3.82
C ARG A 21 17.55 7.52 -3.01
N THR A 22 16.32 7.91 -3.34
CA THR A 22 15.11 7.41 -2.67
C THR A 22 14.83 5.97 -3.10
N TYR A 23 14.98 5.67 -4.40
CA TYR A 23 14.74 4.35 -4.96
C TYR A 23 15.59 3.26 -4.29
N GLN A 24 16.88 3.51 -4.09
CA GLN A 24 17.77 2.57 -3.39
C GLN A 24 17.27 2.19 -1.98
N LYS A 25 16.68 3.16 -1.26
CA LYS A 25 16.10 2.92 0.07
C LYS A 25 14.76 2.21 -0.03
N VAL A 26 13.95 2.52 -1.03
CA VAL A 26 12.65 1.88 -1.30
C VAL A 26 12.85 0.39 -1.56
N VAL A 27 13.82 -0.01 -2.38
CA VAL A 27 14.11 -1.43 -2.63
C VAL A 27 14.47 -2.17 -1.33
N ILE A 28 15.30 -1.56 -0.47
CA ILE A 28 15.63 -2.12 0.85
C ILE A 28 14.38 -2.27 1.70
N LEU A 29 13.53 -1.23 1.78
CA LEU A 29 12.30 -1.26 2.57
C LEU A 29 11.30 -2.29 2.03
N LEU A 30 11.14 -2.38 0.71
CA LEU A 30 10.26 -3.34 0.06
C LEU A 30 10.66 -4.77 0.42
N LEU A 31 11.94 -5.12 0.21
CA LEU A 31 12.41 -6.47 0.51
C LEU A 31 12.35 -6.79 1.99
N GLY A 32 12.78 -5.86 2.83
CA GLY A 32 12.74 -6.05 4.27
C GLY A 32 11.30 -6.22 4.78
N THR A 33 10.33 -5.50 4.22
CA THR A 33 8.92 -5.63 4.63
C THR A 33 8.27 -6.93 4.14
N ILE A 34 8.65 -7.44 2.95
CA ILE A 34 8.21 -8.75 2.44
C ILE A 34 8.77 -9.88 3.31
N LEU A 35 10.05 -9.79 3.68
CA LEU A 35 10.74 -10.83 4.46
C LEU A 35 10.44 -10.75 5.97
N ALA A 36 9.98 -9.59 6.47
CA ALA A 36 9.65 -9.41 7.88
C ALA A 36 8.49 -10.30 8.34
N LYS A 37 8.73 -11.08 9.41
CA LYS A 37 7.69 -11.83 10.11
C LYS A 37 7.01 -10.91 11.15
N GLY A 38 5.67 -10.91 11.17
CA GLY A 38 4.88 -10.11 12.11
C GLY A 38 4.70 -8.66 11.67
N ARG A 39 5.05 -7.70 12.53
CA ARG A 39 4.82 -6.26 12.26
C ARG A 39 5.79 -5.77 11.19
N ARG A 40 5.26 -5.28 10.06
CA ARG A 40 6.01 -4.78 8.90
C ARG A 40 6.48 -3.33 9.09
N THR A 41 7.16 -3.04 10.19
CA THR A 41 7.71 -1.70 10.47
C THR A 41 9.01 -1.47 9.72
N VAL A 42 9.42 -0.20 9.55
CA VAL A 42 10.74 0.16 9.01
C VAL A 42 11.85 -0.54 9.78
N THR A 43 11.78 -0.55 11.12
CA THR A 43 12.72 -1.26 11.99
C THR A 43 12.78 -2.75 11.70
N ALA A 44 11.62 -3.43 11.59
CA ALA A 44 11.59 -4.86 11.30
C ALA A 44 12.19 -5.17 9.92
N ALA A 45 11.89 -4.34 8.92
CA ALA A 45 12.44 -4.46 7.58
C ALA A 45 13.98 -4.33 7.57
N LEU A 46 14.53 -3.36 8.31
CA LEU A 46 15.98 -3.16 8.40
C LEU A 46 16.68 -4.28 9.17
N ARG A 47 16.08 -4.77 10.27
CA ARG A 47 16.64 -5.89 11.05
C ARG A 47 16.73 -7.17 10.25
N VAL A 48 15.66 -7.54 9.52
CA VAL A 48 15.65 -8.78 8.73
C VAL A 48 16.68 -8.77 7.60
N LEU A 49 17.05 -7.59 7.12
CA LEU A 49 18.13 -7.43 6.13
C LEU A 49 19.53 -7.29 6.76
N GLY A 50 19.68 -7.50 8.07
CA GLY A 50 20.95 -7.39 8.78
C GLY A 50 21.51 -5.96 8.85
N LEU A 51 20.66 -4.94 8.71
CA LEU A 51 21.08 -3.52 8.72
C LEU A 51 21.03 -2.91 10.12
N GLU A 52 20.97 -3.73 11.15
CA GLU A 52 20.69 -3.27 12.50
C GLU A 52 21.82 -2.44 13.11
N ALA A 53 23.07 -2.80 12.83
CA ALA A 53 24.26 -2.12 13.34
C ALA A 53 24.58 -0.80 12.60
N LYS A 54 23.87 -0.44 11.52
CA LYS A 54 24.24 0.71 10.68
C LYS A 54 23.91 2.09 11.29
N GLY A 55 23.19 2.15 12.41
CA GLY A 55 22.89 3.37 13.20
C GLY A 55 22.00 4.43 12.54
N ASP A 56 22.17 4.70 11.25
CA ASP A 56 21.45 5.71 10.49
C ASP A 56 20.15 5.16 9.90
N TRP A 57 19.18 4.84 10.77
CA TRP A 57 17.86 4.37 10.34
C TRP A 57 16.91 5.51 9.94
N SER A 58 17.17 6.73 10.44
CA SER A 58 16.38 7.93 10.14
C SER A 58 16.21 8.17 8.65
N LYS A 59 17.27 7.92 7.85
CA LYS A 59 17.20 8.06 6.39
C LYS A 59 16.15 7.19 5.70
N TYR A 60 15.74 6.09 6.31
CA TYR A 60 14.71 5.19 5.77
C TYR A 60 13.31 5.68 6.15
N HIS A 61 13.13 6.22 7.36
CA HIS A 61 11.90 6.93 7.71
C HIS A 61 11.66 8.15 6.81
N HIS A 62 12.73 8.79 6.34
CA HIS A 62 12.65 9.89 5.36
C HIS A 62 11.93 9.51 4.06
N VAL A 63 11.95 8.24 3.66
CA VAL A 63 11.20 7.77 2.48
C VAL A 63 9.70 8.02 2.64
N LEU A 64 9.15 7.80 3.83
CA LEU A 64 7.70 7.86 4.08
C LEU A 64 7.22 9.23 4.56
N ASN A 65 8.10 10.09 5.08
CA ASN A 65 7.70 11.36 5.71
C ASN A 65 8.26 12.63 5.04
N ARG A 66 9.29 12.54 4.19
CA ARG A 66 9.99 13.71 3.62
C ARG A 66 10.30 13.59 2.13
N ALA A 67 10.63 12.39 1.66
CA ALA A 67 10.95 12.19 0.25
C ALA A 67 9.73 12.47 -0.61
N LYS A 68 9.93 13.19 -1.72
CA LYS A 68 8.90 13.40 -2.75
C LYS A 68 8.93 12.22 -3.72
N TRP A 69 7.80 11.54 -3.85
CA TRP A 69 7.52 10.51 -4.85
C TRP A 69 6.01 10.48 -5.11
N ASP A 70 5.62 10.02 -6.29
CA ASP A 70 4.24 10.07 -6.75
C ASP A 70 3.54 8.73 -6.53
N GLY A 71 2.63 8.68 -5.55
CA GLY A 71 1.85 7.48 -5.25
C GLY A 71 0.84 7.11 -6.34
N LEU A 72 0.34 8.08 -7.10
CA LEU A 72 -0.57 7.81 -8.22
C LEU A 72 0.19 7.20 -9.40
N LEU A 73 1.41 7.68 -9.68
CA LEU A 73 2.30 7.06 -10.67
C LEU A 73 2.65 5.62 -10.28
N LEU A 74 2.94 5.34 -9.01
CA LEU A 74 3.14 3.97 -8.53
C LEU A 74 1.92 3.09 -8.78
N ALA A 75 0.71 3.60 -8.50
CA ALA A 75 -0.53 2.89 -8.74
C ALA A 75 -0.77 2.63 -10.24
N HIS A 76 -0.44 3.60 -11.10
CA HIS A 76 -0.52 3.46 -12.55
C HIS A 76 0.43 2.36 -13.06
N ILE A 77 1.70 2.39 -12.64
CA ILE A 77 2.70 1.36 -12.99
C ILE A 77 2.23 -0.02 -12.51
N MET A 78 1.72 -0.12 -11.27
CA MET A 78 1.20 -1.38 -10.72
C MET A 78 0.01 -1.91 -11.55
N LEU A 79 -0.93 -1.04 -11.89
CA LEU A 79 -2.08 -1.39 -12.74
C LEU A 79 -1.61 -1.91 -14.11
N GLU A 80 -0.69 -1.20 -14.75
CA GLU A 80 -0.15 -1.59 -16.05
C GLU A 80 0.54 -2.95 -16.00
N LEU A 81 1.36 -3.20 -14.97
CA LEU A 81 2.02 -4.48 -14.75
C LEU A 81 1.02 -5.62 -14.55
N ILE A 82 -0.02 -5.40 -13.73
CA ILE A 82 -1.07 -6.41 -13.50
C ILE A 82 -1.81 -6.74 -14.80
N VAL A 83 -2.22 -5.73 -15.56
CA VAL A 83 -2.97 -5.90 -16.81
C VAL A 83 -2.12 -6.62 -17.85
N LYS A 84 -0.88 -6.15 -18.09
CA LYS A 84 0.04 -6.77 -19.06
C LYS A 84 0.37 -8.22 -18.73
N THR A 85 0.37 -8.58 -17.45
CA THR A 85 0.77 -9.92 -17.01
C THR A 85 -0.40 -10.91 -17.00
N PHE A 86 -1.59 -10.47 -16.58
CA PHE A 86 -2.69 -11.39 -16.25
C PHE A 86 -3.98 -11.19 -17.06
N VAL A 87 -4.09 -10.13 -17.84
CA VAL A 87 -5.30 -9.84 -18.63
C VAL A 87 -5.03 -10.13 -20.11
N ALA A 88 -5.85 -11.00 -20.70
CA ALA A 88 -5.73 -11.34 -22.12
C ALA A 88 -6.08 -10.14 -23.01
N VAL A 89 -5.43 -10.06 -24.17
CA VAL A 89 -5.67 -9.01 -25.16
C VAL A 89 -7.14 -8.99 -25.57
N SER A 90 -7.72 -7.79 -25.70
CA SER A 90 -9.13 -7.59 -26.10
C SER A 90 -10.17 -8.17 -25.13
N THR A 91 -9.82 -8.31 -23.84
CA THR A 91 -10.78 -8.70 -22.79
C THR A 91 -11.12 -7.55 -21.86
N ASN A 92 -12.26 -7.65 -21.17
CA ASN A 92 -12.70 -6.65 -20.20
C ASN A 92 -11.82 -6.67 -18.96
N ILE A 93 -11.45 -5.47 -18.48
CA ILE A 93 -10.79 -5.29 -17.19
C ILE A 93 -11.89 -5.06 -16.15
N TYR A 94 -12.00 -5.98 -15.19
CA TYR A 94 -12.90 -5.82 -14.05
C TYR A 94 -12.13 -5.21 -12.88
N ILE A 95 -12.57 -4.03 -12.44
CA ILE A 95 -12.03 -3.36 -11.25
C ILE A 95 -13.05 -3.53 -10.13
N THR A 96 -12.61 -4.14 -9.03
CA THR A 96 -13.38 -4.19 -7.79
C THR A 96 -12.90 -3.10 -6.85
N VAL A 97 -13.83 -2.60 -6.05
CA VAL A 97 -13.60 -1.54 -5.06
C VAL A 97 -14.13 -2.04 -3.73
N ASP A 98 -13.27 -2.03 -2.72
CA ASP A 98 -13.63 -2.42 -1.37
C ASP A 98 -13.21 -1.36 -0.36
N GLU A 99 -13.98 -1.24 0.72
CA GLU A 99 -13.69 -0.34 1.83
C GLU A 99 -13.16 -1.13 3.03
N THR A 100 -12.03 -0.70 3.59
CA THR A 100 -11.51 -1.28 4.83
C THR A 100 -11.25 -0.22 5.89
N LEU A 101 -11.70 -0.49 7.13
CA LEU A 101 -11.50 0.40 8.26
C LEU A 101 -10.24 -0.02 9.04
N GLU A 102 -9.17 0.75 8.92
CA GLU A 102 -8.00 0.63 9.78
C GLU A 102 -8.27 1.36 11.11
N ARG A 103 -8.38 0.59 12.20
CA ARG A 103 -8.61 1.09 13.57
C ARG A 103 -7.34 1.72 14.14
N ARG A 104 -6.93 2.83 13.55
CA ARG A 104 -5.71 3.56 13.90
C ARG A 104 -6.01 5.05 14.02
N TRP A 105 -5.54 5.64 15.11
CA TRP A 105 -5.66 7.06 15.40
C TRP A 105 -4.39 7.58 16.06
N GLY A 106 -4.21 8.89 16.04
CA GLY A 106 -3.08 9.56 16.67
C GLY A 106 -3.04 11.04 16.30
N PRO A 107 -2.29 11.87 17.04
CA PRO A 107 -2.25 13.31 16.82
C PRO A 107 -1.75 13.71 15.42
N GLN A 108 -0.94 12.86 14.79
CA GLN A 108 -0.40 13.08 13.44
C GLN A 108 -1.28 12.49 12.31
N ILE A 109 -2.38 11.80 12.63
CA ILE A 109 -3.26 11.18 11.63
C ILE A 109 -4.43 12.11 11.33
N ARG A 110 -4.22 13.03 10.37
CA ARG A 110 -5.17 14.10 10.05
C ARG A 110 -6.46 13.62 9.39
N LYS A 111 -6.40 12.56 8.57
CA LYS A 111 -7.56 11.97 7.86
C LYS A 111 -8.33 10.94 8.69
N CYS A 112 -8.23 10.99 10.01
CA CYS A 112 -8.94 10.08 10.91
C CYS A 112 -10.39 10.55 11.13
N GLY A 113 -11.36 9.64 11.06
CA GLY A 113 -12.77 9.93 11.27
C GLY A 113 -13.48 8.84 12.07
N HIS A 114 -14.71 9.12 12.51
CA HIS A 114 -15.61 8.10 13.04
C HIS A 114 -16.42 7.50 11.90
N TRP A 115 -16.32 6.19 11.74
CA TRP A 115 -16.97 5.45 10.67
C TRP A 115 -17.83 4.35 11.26
N ARG A 116 -18.94 4.03 10.59
CA ARG A 116 -19.68 2.81 10.92
C ARG A 116 -18.77 1.60 10.78
N ASP A 117 -18.69 0.80 11.83
CA ASP A 117 -17.91 -0.41 11.89
C ASP A 117 -18.82 -1.59 11.57
N SER A 118 -18.80 -2.05 10.33
CA SER A 118 -19.66 -3.15 9.85
C SER A 118 -19.39 -4.46 10.59
N LEU A 119 -18.18 -4.67 11.10
CA LEU A 119 -17.83 -5.90 11.84
C LEU A 119 -18.37 -5.89 13.27
N ALA A 120 -18.53 -4.71 13.87
CA ALA A 120 -19.10 -4.54 15.21
C ALA A 120 -20.60 -4.18 15.19
N SER A 121 -21.13 -3.80 14.04
CA SER A 121 -22.54 -3.45 13.88
C SER A 121 -23.40 -4.66 13.53
N SER A 122 -24.64 -4.66 13.99
CA SER A 122 -25.69 -5.59 13.57
C SER A 122 -26.88 -4.81 12.99
N ARG A 123 -27.96 -5.52 12.62
CA ARG A 123 -29.19 -4.87 12.17
C ARG A 123 -29.83 -3.99 13.25
N LYS A 124 -29.63 -4.32 14.53
CA LYS A 124 -30.20 -3.59 15.68
C LYS A 124 -29.22 -2.62 16.35
N VAL A 125 -27.92 -2.83 16.16
CA VAL A 125 -26.86 -2.06 16.84
C VAL A 125 -25.94 -1.44 15.80
N ASN A 126 -25.83 -0.12 15.82
CA ASN A 126 -24.91 0.60 14.96
C ASN A 126 -23.71 1.06 15.80
N VAL A 127 -22.56 0.43 15.57
CA VAL A 127 -21.31 0.76 16.25
C VAL A 127 -20.46 1.64 15.33
N SER A 128 -20.00 2.76 15.87
CA SER A 128 -19.09 3.66 15.17
C SER A 128 -17.70 3.56 15.80
N THR A 129 -16.69 3.35 14.97
CA THR A 129 -15.29 3.20 15.40
C THR A 129 -14.44 4.30 14.76
N LYS A 130 -13.53 4.85 15.55
CA LYS A 130 -12.54 5.84 15.09
C LYS A 130 -11.43 5.15 14.31
N GLY A 131 -11.09 5.67 13.13
CA GLY A 131 -10.03 5.10 12.30
C GLY A 131 -9.81 5.82 10.98
N ILE A 132 -8.99 5.21 10.13
CA ILE A 132 -8.80 5.59 8.74
C ILE A 132 -9.61 4.62 7.90
N ARG A 133 -10.54 5.14 7.07
CA ARG A 133 -11.22 4.31 6.08
C ARG A 133 -10.43 4.37 4.78
N TRP A 134 -10.03 3.22 4.28
CA TRP A 134 -9.31 3.06 3.03
C TRP A 134 -10.27 2.57 1.96
N LEU A 135 -10.22 3.20 0.79
CA LEU A 135 -10.82 2.69 -0.43
C LEU A 135 -9.71 2.00 -1.23
N VAL A 136 -9.89 0.72 -1.53
CA VAL A 136 -8.91 -0.10 -2.25
C VAL A 136 -9.48 -0.50 -3.60
N PHE A 137 -8.73 -0.21 -4.66
CA PHE A 137 -9.03 -0.63 -6.02
C PHE A 137 -8.15 -1.81 -6.38
N ALA A 138 -8.77 -2.85 -6.92
CA ALA A 138 -8.09 -4.06 -7.34
C ALA A 138 -8.59 -4.55 -8.69
N VAL A 139 -7.69 -5.08 -9.51
CA VAL A 139 -8.06 -5.75 -10.76
C VAL A 139 -8.40 -7.20 -10.43
N VAL A 140 -9.54 -7.68 -10.93
CA VAL A 140 -9.92 -9.10 -10.83
C VAL A 140 -9.24 -9.86 -11.95
N VAL A 141 -8.34 -10.78 -11.59
CA VAL A 141 -7.56 -11.58 -12.54
C VAL A 141 -7.73 -13.07 -12.30
N LYS A 142 -7.57 -13.87 -13.35
CA LYS A 142 -7.46 -15.33 -13.24
C LYS A 142 -5.98 -15.70 -13.24
N LEU A 143 -5.47 -16.13 -12.09
CA LEU A 143 -4.08 -16.58 -11.99
C LEU A 143 -3.93 -17.97 -12.61
N PRO A 144 -2.84 -18.27 -13.35
CA PRO A 144 -2.71 -19.54 -14.05
C PRO A 144 -2.54 -20.74 -13.11
N TRP A 145 -2.17 -20.51 -11.86
CA TRP A 145 -1.97 -21.53 -10.82
C TRP A 145 -3.11 -21.60 -9.80
N SER A 146 -4.20 -20.86 -9.98
CA SER A 146 -5.35 -20.87 -9.04
C SER A 146 -6.65 -21.13 -9.79
N PRO A 147 -7.52 -22.03 -9.28
CA PRO A 147 -8.86 -22.21 -9.83
C PRO A 147 -9.77 -21.00 -9.57
N HIS A 148 -9.42 -20.16 -8.59
CA HIS A 148 -10.20 -18.99 -8.19
C HIS A 148 -9.63 -17.70 -8.79
N ALA A 149 -10.53 -16.78 -9.15
CA ALA A 149 -10.15 -15.41 -9.45
C ALA A 149 -9.56 -14.73 -8.20
N CYS A 150 -8.60 -13.84 -8.41
CA CYS A 150 -7.94 -13.07 -7.36
C CYS A 150 -8.10 -11.57 -7.63
N ALA A 151 -8.32 -10.80 -6.57
CA ALA A 151 -8.30 -9.34 -6.63
C ALA A 151 -6.88 -8.85 -6.31
N LEU A 152 -6.18 -8.28 -7.29
CA LEU A 152 -4.85 -7.72 -7.11
C LEU A 152 -4.94 -6.20 -6.90
N PRO A 153 -4.63 -5.69 -5.70
CA PRO A 153 -4.75 -4.26 -5.40
C PRO A 153 -3.65 -3.45 -6.09
N PHE A 154 -4.02 -2.28 -6.61
CA PHE A 154 -3.06 -1.35 -7.24
C PHE A 154 -3.14 0.07 -6.69
N LEU A 155 -4.28 0.49 -6.13
CA LEU A 155 -4.48 1.82 -5.56
C LEU A 155 -5.22 1.73 -4.23
N SER A 156 -4.70 2.45 -3.23
CA SER A 156 -5.35 2.63 -1.94
C SER A 156 -5.39 4.12 -1.59
N VAL A 157 -6.59 4.64 -1.31
CA VAL A 157 -6.79 6.06 -1.00
C VAL A 157 -7.51 6.19 0.35
N PRO A 158 -7.03 7.05 1.27
CA PRO A 158 -7.73 7.29 2.51
C PRO A 158 -8.92 8.22 2.29
N LEU A 159 -10.09 7.78 2.71
CA LEU A 159 -11.33 8.56 2.72
C LEU A 159 -11.40 9.45 3.96
N THR A 160 -12.12 10.56 3.83
CA THR A 160 -12.44 11.48 4.91
C THR A 160 -13.95 11.57 5.10
N THR A 161 -14.39 11.67 6.35
CA THR A 161 -15.81 11.99 6.61
C THR A 161 -16.08 13.44 6.21
N PRO A 162 -17.33 13.83 5.92
CA PRO A 162 -17.66 15.22 5.56
C PRO A 162 -17.14 16.25 6.58
N LYS A 163 -17.24 15.92 7.88
CA LYS A 163 -16.71 16.75 8.98
C LYS A 163 -15.18 16.92 8.90
N VAL A 164 -14.46 15.86 8.59
CA VAL A 164 -12.99 15.90 8.47
C VAL A 164 -12.59 16.63 7.18
N SER A 165 -13.31 16.42 6.08
CA SER A 165 -13.11 17.16 4.82
C SER A 165 -13.22 18.66 5.04
N ALA A 166 -14.32 19.11 5.67
CA ALA A 166 -14.55 20.52 5.99
C ALA A 166 -13.44 21.10 6.88
N ALA A 167 -12.97 20.35 7.89
CA ALA A 167 -11.88 20.81 8.76
C ALA A 167 -10.51 20.87 8.07
N LEU A 168 -10.31 20.12 6.97
CA LEU A 168 -9.06 20.09 6.20
C LEU A 168 -9.10 20.97 4.95
N GLY A 169 -10.26 21.48 4.55
CA GLY A 169 -10.44 22.27 3.33
C GLY A 169 -10.25 21.46 2.05
N ILE A 170 -10.64 20.17 2.07
CA ILE A 170 -10.59 19.25 0.92
C ILE A 170 -11.97 18.72 0.56
#